data_AF-A0A0P1FWX8-F1
#
_entry.id   AF-A0A0P1FWX8-F1
#
_cell.length_a   1.000
_cell.length_b   1.000
_cell.length_c   1.000
_cell.angle_alpha   90.00
_cell.angle_beta   90.00
_cell.angle_gamma   90.00
#
_symmetry.space_group_name_H-M   'P 1'
#
loop_
_entity.id
_entity.type
_entity.pdbx_description
1 polymer ?
#
loop_
_entity_poly.entity_id
_entity_poly.type
_entity_poly.pdbx_seq_one_letter_code
_entity_poly.pdbx_strand_id
1 'polypeptide(L)'
;MTYPEWDIVHAYEDYAQVVAGGDPHEFRFVRAIGGYWTSLCALSRASSALGEIDGPTKQLVYVIGVSFTAELLLKAAYEETIGRFFAALRGNERAPLDDLSATHAKNYAEFLQQVPWYKWQFRKDRTELKAKATTAWRDRERRFALGVEYGVKAAYADVIADAVAQVGQDELTLRMIIRGVDKAVLEASGEVTILSAGAEGFEVETPRYRALTHLLRNWAAEGGTFVEIAGNDDILFTVLAQEPSMDGAIFSRLRQGFGDSRHLVMTKVVNLAETLRAMQDSGQQLEHIHDY
;
A
#
# COMPACT_ATOMS: atom_id res chain seq x y z
N MET A 1 -6.59 -5.86 11.51
CA MET A 1 -5.45 -4.97 11.87
C MET A 1 -4.44 -4.92 10.71
N THR A 2 -4.91 -4.75 9.48
CA THR A 2 -4.11 -4.88 8.25
C THR A 2 -3.60 -3.55 7.70
N TYR A 3 -4.26 -2.43 8.06
CA TYR A 3 -3.79 -1.10 7.65
C TYR A 3 -2.30 -0.85 7.97
N PRO A 4 -1.72 -1.25 9.12
CA PRO A 4 -0.30 -1.03 9.37
C PRO A 4 0.62 -1.64 8.30
N GLU A 5 0.27 -2.78 7.70
CA GLU A 5 1.01 -3.33 6.54
C GLU A 5 0.89 -2.41 5.32
N TRP A 6 -0.32 -1.92 5.06
CA TRP A 6 -0.61 -0.98 3.98
C TRP A 6 -0.01 0.40 4.17
N ASP A 7 0.21 0.88 5.40
CA ASP A 7 0.84 2.18 5.66
C ASP A 7 2.23 2.27 5.01
N ILE A 8 2.95 1.14 4.96
CA ILE A 8 4.24 1.02 4.26
C ILE A 8 4.05 1.09 2.75
N VAL A 9 3.07 0.38 2.20
CA VAL A 9 2.74 0.44 0.76
C VAL A 9 2.42 1.87 0.34
N HIS A 10 1.60 2.56 1.13
CA HIS A 10 1.27 3.96 0.95
C HIS A 10 2.47 4.89 1.11
N ALA A 11 3.42 4.58 2.01
CA ALA A 11 4.64 5.36 2.16
C ALA A 11 5.58 5.20 0.94
N TYR A 12 5.61 4.04 0.30
CA TYR A 12 6.34 3.83 -0.95
C TYR A 12 5.69 4.56 -2.13
N GLU A 13 4.37 4.62 -2.19
CA GLU A 13 3.65 5.46 -3.15
C GLU A 13 3.98 6.96 -2.94
N ASP A 14 3.89 7.44 -1.69
CA ASP A 14 4.29 8.81 -1.32
C ASP A 14 5.76 9.09 -1.73
N TYR A 15 6.67 8.14 -1.50
CA TYR A 15 8.08 8.27 -1.91
C TYR A 15 8.22 8.32 -3.43
N ALA A 16 7.57 7.42 -4.16
CA ALA A 16 7.60 7.36 -5.62
C ALA A 16 7.11 8.68 -6.25
N GLN A 17 6.04 9.25 -5.69
CA GLN A 17 5.50 10.53 -6.13
C GLN A 17 6.47 11.69 -5.90
N VAL A 18 7.13 11.73 -4.74
CA VAL A 18 8.14 12.77 -4.47
C VAL A 18 9.31 12.67 -5.46
N VAL A 19 9.86 11.47 -5.68
CA VAL A 19 11.04 11.31 -6.55
C VAL A 19 10.75 11.36 -8.04
N ALA A 20 9.48 11.31 -8.45
CA ALA A 20 9.06 11.46 -9.84
C ALA A 20 9.49 12.81 -10.44
N GLY A 21 9.52 13.87 -9.63
CA GLY A 21 10.00 15.19 -10.01
C GLY A 21 11.09 15.76 -9.11
N GLY A 22 11.12 15.37 -7.84
CA GLY A 22 12.04 15.87 -6.82
C GLY A 22 13.22 14.94 -6.54
N ASP A 23 14.10 15.37 -5.64
CA ASP A 23 15.19 14.55 -5.13
C ASP A 23 14.75 13.71 -3.91
N PRO A 24 15.36 12.53 -3.66
CA PRO A 24 14.98 11.67 -2.53
C PRO A 24 14.99 12.34 -1.15
N HIS A 25 15.86 13.32 -0.94
CA HIS A 25 15.96 14.07 0.32
C HIS A 25 14.81 15.07 0.54
N GLU A 26 13.93 15.24 -0.44
CA GLU A 26 12.69 16.02 -0.28
C GLU A 26 11.59 15.19 0.39
N PHE A 27 11.72 13.85 0.35
CA PHE A 27 10.82 12.96 1.07
C PHE A 27 11.08 13.08 2.58
N ARG A 28 10.03 13.34 3.36
CA ARG A 28 10.11 13.54 4.80
C ARG A 28 10.11 12.19 5.52
N PHE A 29 11.25 11.49 5.51
CA PHE A 29 11.42 10.16 6.11
C PHE A 29 10.91 10.06 7.55
N VAL A 30 11.34 10.99 8.43
CA VAL A 30 10.92 10.99 9.85
C VAL A 30 9.42 11.24 10.01
N ARG A 31 8.82 12.02 9.12
CA ARG A 31 7.37 12.22 9.09
C ARG A 31 6.64 10.94 8.69
N ALA A 32 7.14 10.19 7.71
CA ALA A 32 6.56 8.90 7.33
C ALA A 32 6.64 7.89 8.48
N ILE A 33 7.78 7.83 9.19
CA ILE A 33 7.95 7.01 10.40
C ILE A 33 6.92 7.40 11.47
N GLY A 34 6.82 8.70 11.79
CA GLY A 34 5.85 9.19 12.76
C GLY A 34 4.40 8.89 12.34
N GLY A 35 4.12 8.98 11.04
CA GLY A 35 2.84 8.63 10.43
C GLY A 35 2.42 7.19 10.72
N TYR A 36 3.34 6.23 10.55
CA TYR A 36 3.11 4.82 10.88
C TYR A 36 2.71 4.63 12.35
N TRP A 37 3.51 5.15 13.28
CA TRP A 37 3.27 4.92 14.71
C TRP A 37 2.02 5.64 15.22
N THR A 38 1.72 6.81 14.68
CA THR A 38 0.50 7.56 15.02
C THR A 38 -0.76 6.93 14.45
N SER A 39 -0.72 6.43 13.21
CA SER A 39 -1.85 5.68 12.63
C SER A 39 -2.08 4.37 13.38
N LEU A 40 -1.01 3.64 13.74
CA LEU A 40 -1.11 2.43 14.57
C LEU A 40 -1.73 2.72 15.95
N CYS A 41 -1.41 3.85 16.57
CA CYS A 41 -2.02 4.26 17.84
C CYS A 41 -3.54 4.52 17.69
N ALA A 42 -3.94 5.26 16.64
CA ALA A 42 -5.35 5.53 16.36
C ALA A 42 -6.12 4.22 16.07
N LEU A 43 -5.55 3.34 15.26
CA LEU A 43 -6.13 2.04 14.94
C LEU A 43 -6.23 1.14 16.16
N SER A 44 -5.18 1.05 16.98
CA SER A 44 -5.21 0.24 18.20
C SER A 44 -6.33 0.69 19.14
N ARG A 45 -6.58 2.01 19.25
CA ARG A 45 -7.71 2.54 20.02
C ARG A 45 -9.05 2.15 19.41
N ALA A 46 -9.23 2.34 18.10
CA ALA A 46 -10.46 1.98 17.40
C ALA A 46 -10.75 0.47 17.48
N SER A 47 -9.75 -0.37 17.20
CA SER A 47 -9.89 -1.83 17.25
C SER A 47 -10.10 -2.36 18.68
N SER A 48 -9.48 -1.75 19.70
CA SER A 48 -9.70 -2.17 21.10
C SER A 48 -11.15 -2.01 21.58
N ALA A 49 -11.94 -1.16 20.92
CA ALA A 49 -13.36 -1.01 21.19
C ALA A 49 -14.21 -2.16 20.60
N LEU A 50 -13.66 -2.90 19.63
CA LEU A 50 -14.33 -4.02 18.94
C LEU A 50 -13.95 -5.39 19.55
N GLY A 51 -12.82 -5.47 20.25
CA GLY A 51 -12.35 -6.69 20.91
C GLY A 51 -10.88 -6.63 21.29
N GLU A 52 -10.40 -7.70 21.91
CA GLU A 52 -8.97 -7.84 22.18
C GLU A 52 -8.19 -8.09 20.88
N ILE A 53 -7.16 -7.28 20.65
CA ILE A 53 -6.16 -7.58 19.61
C ILE A 53 -5.22 -8.63 20.20
N ASP A 54 -5.10 -9.78 19.53
CA ASP A 54 -4.27 -10.90 19.98
C ASP A 54 -2.77 -10.56 19.96
N GLY A 55 -2.00 -11.33 20.76
CA GLY A 55 -0.56 -11.14 20.92
C GLY A 55 0.22 -11.27 19.60
N PRO A 56 0.03 -12.35 18.82
CA PRO A 56 0.66 -12.51 17.51
C PRO A 56 0.44 -11.34 16.55
N THR A 57 -0.80 -10.86 16.40
CA THR A 57 -1.10 -9.70 15.55
C THR A 57 -0.44 -8.43 16.05
N LYS A 58 -0.44 -8.17 17.37
CA LYS A 58 0.33 -7.04 17.94
C LYS A 58 1.82 -7.16 17.64
N GLN A 59 2.40 -8.34 17.79
CA GLN A 59 3.81 -8.57 17.54
C GLN A 59 4.16 -8.33 16.06
N LEU A 60 3.33 -8.84 15.15
CA LEU A 60 3.49 -8.66 13.70
C LEU A 60 3.56 -7.18 13.33
N VAL A 61 2.55 -6.39 13.72
CA VAL A 61 2.52 -4.96 13.38
C VAL A 61 3.70 -4.19 14.00
N TYR A 62 4.14 -4.53 15.21
CA TYR A 62 5.33 -3.89 15.80
C TYR A 62 6.63 -4.26 15.08
N VAL A 63 6.82 -5.52 14.68
CA VAL A 63 7.99 -5.95 13.91
C VAL A 63 8.05 -5.23 12.58
N ILE A 64 6.91 -5.09 11.91
CA ILE A 64 6.75 -4.32 10.67
C ILE A 64 7.15 -2.86 10.90
N GLY A 65 6.59 -2.20 11.92
CA GLY A 65 6.89 -0.80 12.25
C GLY A 65 8.36 -0.53 12.57
N VAL A 66 9.00 -1.41 13.34
CA VAL A 66 10.43 -1.29 13.67
C VAL A 66 11.29 -1.48 12.43
N SER A 67 10.97 -2.46 11.58
CA SER A 67 11.71 -2.74 10.35
C SER A 67 11.59 -1.57 9.37
N PHE A 68 10.39 -1.03 9.21
CA PHE A 68 10.12 0.18 8.42
C PHE A 68 10.85 1.41 8.95
N THR A 69 10.85 1.60 10.28
CA THR A 69 11.60 2.67 10.94
C THR A 69 13.10 2.57 10.65
N ALA A 70 13.68 1.38 10.78
CA ALA A 70 15.09 1.15 10.49
C ALA A 70 15.43 1.43 9.02
N GLU A 71 14.63 0.94 8.08
CA GLU A 71 14.82 1.19 6.65
C GLU A 71 14.78 2.69 6.33
N LEU A 72 13.74 3.39 6.77
CA LEU A 72 13.59 4.82 6.47
C LEU A 72 14.65 5.68 7.16
N LEU A 73 15.13 5.31 8.36
CA LEU A 73 16.22 6.03 9.01
C LEU A 73 17.55 5.83 8.27
N LEU A 74 17.84 4.63 7.78
CA LEU A 74 19.03 4.38 6.96
C LEU A 74 18.98 5.18 5.65
N LYS A 75 17.81 5.22 5.00
CA LYS A 75 17.58 6.05 3.82
C LYS A 75 17.72 7.53 4.13
N ALA A 76 17.10 8.02 5.20
CA ALA A 76 17.23 9.41 5.63
C ALA A 76 18.69 9.78 5.87
N ALA A 77 19.43 8.96 6.62
CA ALA A 77 20.84 9.20 6.92
C ALA A 77 21.68 9.32 5.64
N TYR A 78 21.38 8.52 4.61
CA TYR A 78 22.09 8.56 3.34
C TYR A 78 21.65 9.72 2.44
N GLU A 79 20.34 9.86 2.23
CA GLU A 79 19.77 10.83 1.29
C GLU A 79 19.90 12.27 1.78
N GLU A 80 19.78 12.52 3.08
CA GLU A 80 19.96 13.86 3.66
C GLU A 80 21.44 14.28 3.74
N THR A 81 22.39 13.37 3.46
CA THR A 81 23.84 13.64 3.51
C THR A 81 24.49 13.48 2.12
N ILE A 82 24.98 12.29 1.81
CA ILE A 82 25.70 11.96 0.57
C ILE A 82 24.76 12.16 -0.62
N GLY A 83 23.52 11.67 -0.53
CA GLY A 83 22.53 11.83 -1.59
C GLY A 83 22.28 13.30 -1.93
N ARG A 84 22.00 14.14 -0.91
CA ARG A 84 21.81 15.59 -1.08
C ARG A 84 23.06 16.27 -1.62
N PHE A 85 24.25 15.89 -1.17
CA PHE A 85 25.50 16.46 -1.69
C PHE A 85 25.65 16.21 -3.20
N PHE A 86 25.44 14.98 -3.66
CA PHE A 86 25.54 14.66 -5.09
C PHE A 86 24.38 15.23 -5.91
N ALA A 87 23.18 15.37 -5.35
CA ALA A 87 22.07 16.08 -5.98
C ALA A 87 22.38 17.58 -6.14
N ALA A 88 22.95 18.22 -5.11
CA ALA A 88 23.38 19.62 -5.20
C ALA A 88 24.52 19.81 -6.22
N LEU A 89 25.47 18.87 -6.29
CA LEU A 89 26.55 18.89 -7.26
C LEU A 89 26.06 18.69 -8.70
N ARG A 90 25.01 17.87 -8.89
CA ARG A 90 24.32 17.69 -10.18
C ARG A 90 23.68 18.99 -10.67
N GLY A 91 23.18 19.83 -9.76
CA GLY A 91 22.41 21.03 -10.10
C GLY A 91 20.97 20.69 -10.47
N ASN A 92 20.32 21.52 -11.29
CA ASN A 92 18.88 21.39 -11.56
C ASN A 92 18.55 20.26 -12.57
N GLU A 93 19.45 19.96 -13.50
CA GLU A 93 19.22 18.96 -14.55
C GLU A 93 19.34 17.54 -13.99
N ARG A 94 18.26 16.75 -14.06
CA ARG A 94 18.20 15.40 -13.48
C ARG A 94 19.17 14.45 -14.17
N ALA A 95 19.79 13.57 -13.39
CA ALA A 95 20.69 12.58 -13.94
C ALA A 95 19.88 11.38 -14.45
N PRO A 96 20.36 10.64 -15.47
CA PRO A 96 19.62 9.49 -16.00
C PRO A 96 19.23 8.44 -14.94
N LEU A 97 20.05 8.25 -13.90
CA LEU A 97 19.68 7.33 -12.82
C LEU A 97 18.71 7.91 -11.79
N ASP A 98 18.54 9.23 -11.69
CA ASP A 98 17.45 9.82 -10.90
C ASP A 98 16.10 9.46 -11.55
N ASP A 99 15.99 9.58 -12.87
CA ASP A 99 14.76 9.24 -13.61
C ASP A 99 14.49 7.72 -13.64
N LEU A 100 15.54 6.92 -13.81
CA LEU A 100 15.40 5.46 -13.77
C LEU A 100 14.97 4.99 -12.38
N SER A 101 15.59 5.50 -11.32
CA SER A 101 15.24 5.10 -9.95
C SER A 101 13.85 5.59 -9.54
N ALA A 102 13.39 6.75 -10.01
CA ALA A 102 12.01 7.19 -9.85
C ALA A 102 11.03 6.26 -10.57
N THR A 103 11.37 5.78 -11.76
CA THR A 103 10.59 4.78 -12.49
C THR A 103 10.53 3.45 -11.73
N HIS A 104 11.66 2.97 -11.19
CA HIS A 104 11.70 1.78 -10.34
C HIS A 104 10.82 1.94 -9.09
N ALA A 105 10.91 3.09 -8.41
CA ALA A 105 10.11 3.38 -7.22
C ALA A 105 8.60 3.38 -7.52
N LYS A 106 8.18 3.99 -8.64
CA LYS A 106 6.79 3.98 -9.09
C LYS A 106 6.30 2.55 -9.36
N ASN A 107 7.01 1.81 -10.20
CA ASN A 107 6.59 0.47 -10.58
C ASN A 107 6.56 -0.48 -9.37
N TYR A 108 7.51 -0.31 -8.44
CA TYR A 108 7.54 -1.07 -7.20
C TYR A 108 6.36 -0.71 -6.28
N ALA A 109 6.04 0.58 -6.12
CA ALA A 109 4.89 1.02 -5.34
C ALA A 109 3.57 0.48 -5.90
N GLU A 110 3.39 0.47 -7.23
CA GLU A 110 2.22 -0.14 -7.90
C GLU A 110 2.18 -1.66 -7.68
N PHE A 111 3.31 -2.35 -7.81
CA PHE A 111 3.41 -3.80 -7.61
C PHE A 111 3.01 -4.24 -6.20
N LEU A 112 3.44 -3.49 -5.18
CA LEU A 112 3.13 -3.78 -3.78
C LEU A 112 1.64 -3.71 -3.45
N GLN A 113 0.81 -3.13 -4.31
CA GLN A 113 -0.64 -3.07 -4.09
C GLN A 113 -1.33 -4.41 -4.32
N GLN A 114 -0.64 -5.40 -4.92
CA GLN A 114 -1.24 -6.70 -5.21
C GLN A 114 -0.30 -7.88 -4.93
N VAL A 115 1.01 -7.68 -5.05
CA VAL A 115 1.98 -8.77 -5.00
C VAL A 115 2.97 -8.57 -3.84
N PRO A 116 3.26 -9.62 -3.06
CA PRO A 116 4.23 -9.54 -1.98
C PRO A 116 5.61 -9.07 -2.45
N TRP A 117 6.24 -8.22 -1.65
CA TRP A 117 7.48 -7.51 -2.00
C TRP A 117 8.64 -8.42 -2.39
N TYR A 118 8.75 -9.62 -1.81
CA TYR A 118 9.84 -10.56 -2.06
C TYR A 118 9.77 -11.19 -3.48
N LYS A 119 8.65 -11.01 -4.19
CA LYS A 119 8.53 -11.41 -5.60
C LYS A 119 9.03 -10.33 -6.56
N TRP A 120 9.42 -9.15 -6.06
CA TRP A 120 9.95 -8.08 -6.90
C TRP A 120 11.34 -8.41 -7.45
N GLN A 121 11.60 -7.99 -8.69
CA GLN A 121 12.82 -8.34 -9.42
C GLN A 121 14.01 -7.39 -9.12
N PHE A 122 14.41 -7.27 -7.85
CA PHE A 122 15.50 -6.34 -7.44
C PHE A 122 16.82 -6.55 -8.22
N ARG A 123 17.14 -7.79 -8.61
CA ARG A 123 18.36 -8.10 -9.41
C ARG A 123 18.30 -7.49 -10.82
N LYS A 124 17.09 -7.43 -11.41
CA LYS A 124 16.85 -6.80 -12.71
C LYS A 124 17.07 -5.29 -12.60
N ASP A 125 16.45 -4.63 -11.62
CA ASP A 125 16.61 -3.19 -11.40
C ASP A 125 18.08 -2.82 -11.17
N ARG A 126 18.80 -3.62 -10.37
CA ARG A 126 20.25 -3.43 -10.15
C ARG A 126 21.06 -3.55 -11.44
N THR A 127 20.68 -4.46 -12.33
CA THR A 127 21.33 -4.66 -13.63
C THR A 127 21.05 -3.47 -14.55
N GLU A 128 19.83 -2.97 -14.56
CA GLU A 128 19.43 -1.79 -15.32
C GLU A 128 20.17 -0.52 -14.85
N LEU A 129 20.29 -0.31 -13.53
CA LEU A 129 21.10 0.79 -12.97
C LEU A 129 22.54 0.73 -13.48
N LYS A 130 23.14 -0.47 -13.50
CA LYS A 130 24.51 -0.67 -14.00
C LYS A 130 24.62 -0.36 -15.50
N ALA A 131 23.61 -0.75 -16.28
CA ALA A 131 23.60 -0.58 -17.73
C ALA A 131 23.34 0.87 -18.18
N LYS A 132 22.49 1.62 -17.46
CA LYS A 132 22.14 3.01 -17.81
C LYS A 132 23.00 4.07 -17.14
N ALA A 133 23.90 3.69 -16.23
CA ALA A 133 24.80 4.63 -15.55
C ALA A 133 25.72 5.36 -16.53
N THR A 134 25.76 6.68 -16.42
CA THR A 134 26.73 7.52 -17.14
C THR A 134 28.00 7.77 -16.33
N THR A 135 28.89 8.64 -16.83
CA THR A 135 30.08 9.09 -16.12
C THR A 135 29.81 10.20 -15.11
N ALA A 136 28.58 10.73 -15.05
CA ALA A 136 28.19 11.77 -14.11
C ALA A 136 28.41 11.33 -12.66
N TRP A 137 28.85 12.26 -11.82
CA TRP A 137 29.09 11.99 -10.40
C TRP A 137 27.84 11.48 -9.68
N ARG A 138 26.68 12.05 -10.01
CA ARG A 138 25.38 11.60 -9.48
C ARG A 138 25.07 10.16 -9.87
N ASP A 139 25.27 9.78 -11.14
CA ASP A 139 25.02 8.41 -11.57
C ASP A 139 25.96 7.40 -10.91
N ARG A 140 27.23 7.77 -10.69
CA ARG A 140 28.17 6.91 -9.94
C ARG A 140 27.69 6.66 -8.51
N GLU A 141 27.21 7.71 -7.86
CA GLU A 141 26.64 7.62 -6.51
C GLU A 141 25.37 6.78 -6.50
N ARG A 142 24.36 7.09 -7.32
CA ARG A 142 23.10 6.34 -7.43
C ARG A 142 23.34 4.87 -7.72
N ARG A 143 24.22 4.56 -8.69
CA ARG A 143 24.58 3.18 -9.04
C ARG A 143 25.20 2.43 -7.87
N PHE A 144 26.02 3.09 -7.07
CA PHE A 144 26.60 2.48 -5.88
C PHE A 144 25.53 2.26 -4.80
N ALA A 145 24.84 3.34 -4.39
CA ALA A 145 23.86 3.32 -3.30
C ALA A 145 22.70 2.35 -3.56
N LEU A 146 21.98 2.56 -4.66
CA LEU A 146 20.83 1.74 -5.03
C LEU A 146 21.27 0.34 -5.47
N GLY A 147 22.48 0.21 -6.03
CA GLY A 147 23.05 -1.09 -6.35
C GLY A 147 23.33 -1.95 -5.10
N VAL A 148 23.73 -1.33 -3.99
CA VAL A 148 23.85 -2.01 -2.69
C VAL A 148 22.46 -2.32 -2.14
N GLU A 149 21.54 -1.36 -2.10
CA GLU A 149 20.16 -1.57 -1.59
C GLU A 149 19.48 -2.73 -2.31
N TYR A 150 19.40 -2.69 -3.65
CA TYR A 150 18.77 -3.74 -4.44
C TYR A 150 19.51 -5.08 -4.32
N GLY A 151 20.83 -5.06 -4.11
CA GLY A 151 21.61 -6.27 -3.85
C GLY A 151 21.21 -6.94 -2.53
N VAL A 152 21.09 -6.16 -1.46
CA VAL A 152 20.67 -6.65 -0.14
C VAL A 152 19.21 -7.11 -0.17
N LYS A 153 18.31 -6.30 -0.76
CA LYS A 153 16.89 -6.65 -0.89
C LYS A 153 16.67 -7.90 -1.73
N ALA A 154 17.43 -8.09 -2.81
CA ALA A 154 17.38 -9.32 -3.60
C ALA A 154 17.76 -10.55 -2.77
N ALA A 155 18.87 -10.49 -2.04
CA ALA A 155 19.32 -11.61 -1.22
C ALA A 155 18.32 -11.94 -0.11
N TYR A 156 17.71 -10.91 0.50
CA TYR A 156 16.68 -11.12 1.52
C TYR A 156 15.37 -11.64 0.94
N ALA A 157 14.96 -11.15 -0.23
CA ALA A 157 13.80 -11.64 -0.96
C ALA A 157 13.91 -13.13 -1.28
N ASP A 158 15.10 -13.60 -1.72
CA ASP A 158 15.34 -15.02 -1.98
C ASP A 158 15.13 -15.88 -0.72
N VAL A 159 15.64 -15.42 0.44
CA VAL A 159 15.48 -16.13 1.73
C VAL A 159 14.00 -16.23 2.12
N ILE A 160 13.23 -15.16 1.93
CA ILE A 160 11.79 -15.17 2.22
C ILE A 160 11.03 -16.04 1.23
N ALA A 161 11.35 -15.96 -0.07
CA ALA A 161 10.72 -16.77 -1.10
C ALA A 161 10.91 -18.27 -0.81
N ASP A 162 12.12 -18.68 -0.43
CA ASP A 162 12.45 -20.06 -0.06
C ASP A 162 11.69 -20.51 1.20
N ALA A 163 11.61 -19.64 2.22
CA ALA A 163 10.87 -19.94 3.45
C ALA A 163 9.36 -20.12 3.18
N VAL A 164 8.74 -19.23 2.41
CA VAL A 164 7.31 -19.31 2.05
C VAL A 164 7.03 -20.52 1.16
N ALA A 165 7.96 -20.88 0.26
CA ALA A 165 7.82 -22.10 -0.56
C ALA A 165 7.78 -23.39 0.28
N GLN A 166 8.36 -23.39 1.48
CA GLN A 166 8.38 -24.53 2.39
C GLN A 166 7.17 -24.57 3.34
N VAL A 167 6.66 -23.42 3.76
CA VAL A 167 5.61 -23.29 4.80
C VAL A 167 4.20 -23.16 4.19
N GLY A 168 4.08 -22.75 2.93
CA GLY A 168 2.81 -22.45 2.26
C GLY A 168 2.67 -20.95 1.99
N GLN A 169 1.98 -20.59 0.91
CA GLN A 169 1.67 -19.18 0.60
C GLN A 169 0.53 -18.70 1.51
N ASP A 170 0.47 -17.38 1.76
CA ASP A 170 -0.68 -16.75 2.42
C ASP A 170 -1.98 -17.03 1.64
N GLU A 171 -3.11 -17.01 2.36
CA GLU A 171 -4.44 -17.13 1.75
C GLU A 171 -4.68 -15.90 0.85
N LEU A 172 -4.68 -16.11 -0.47
CA LEU A 172 -4.79 -15.06 -1.49
C LEU A 172 -6.23 -14.71 -1.86
N THR A 173 -7.19 -15.46 -1.31
CA THR A 173 -8.61 -15.25 -1.51
C THR A 173 -9.31 -15.01 -0.17
N LEU A 174 -10.49 -14.40 -0.23
CA LEU A 174 -11.38 -14.32 0.91
C LEU A 174 -12.81 -14.58 0.45
N ARG A 175 -13.67 -14.90 1.41
CA ARG A 175 -15.10 -15.12 1.17
C ARG A 175 -15.93 -13.98 1.70
N MET A 176 -17.06 -13.74 1.05
CA MET A 176 -18.02 -12.73 1.48
C MET A 176 -19.43 -13.10 1.02
N ILE A 177 -20.42 -12.44 1.61
CA ILE A 177 -21.82 -12.55 1.23
C ILE A 177 -22.27 -11.24 0.58
N ILE A 178 -22.81 -11.33 -0.63
CA ILE A 178 -23.29 -10.20 -1.43
C ILE A 178 -24.75 -10.37 -1.89
N ARG A 179 -25.50 -9.27 -1.90
CA ARG A 179 -26.90 -9.20 -2.37
C ARG A 179 -27.09 -8.10 -3.40
N GLY A 180 -28.23 -8.12 -4.09
CA GLY A 180 -28.67 -7.02 -4.95
C GLY A 180 -27.87 -6.86 -6.24
N VAL A 181 -27.04 -7.85 -6.58
CA VAL A 181 -26.21 -7.87 -7.79
C VAL A 181 -26.57 -9.07 -8.64
N ASP A 182 -26.66 -8.86 -9.95
CA ASP A 182 -26.93 -9.95 -10.89
C ASP A 182 -25.75 -10.94 -10.95
N LYS A 183 -26.07 -12.23 -11.02
CA LYS A 183 -25.07 -13.30 -11.13
C LYS A 183 -24.08 -13.06 -12.28
N ALA A 184 -24.57 -12.55 -13.42
CA ALA A 184 -23.74 -12.25 -14.58
C ALA A 184 -22.66 -11.18 -14.29
N VAL A 185 -22.96 -10.22 -13.42
CA VAL A 185 -22.00 -9.18 -13.01
C VAL A 185 -20.87 -9.77 -12.15
N LEU A 186 -21.20 -10.73 -11.28
CA LEU A 186 -20.20 -11.44 -10.48
C LEU A 186 -19.25 -12.26 -11.37
N GLU A 187 -19.81 -13.02 -12.31
CA GLU A 187 -19.06 -13.89 -13.23
C GLU A 187 -18.22 -13.11 -14.26
N ALA A 188 -18.63 -11.89 -14.62
CA ALA A 188 -17.92 -11.06 -15.60
C ALA A 188 -16.49 -10.69 -15.20
N SER A 189 -16.17 -10.73 -13.90
CA SER A 189 -14.83 -10.41 -13.39
C SER A 189 -13.77 -11.46 -13.74
N GLY A 190 -14.15 -12.71 -14.01
CA GLY A 190 -13.22 -13.83 -14.28
C GLY A 190 -12.34 -14.27 -13.10
N GLU A 191 -12.29 -13.49 -12.03
CA GLU A 191 -11.47 -13.72 -10.82
C GLU A 191 -12.32 -14.15 -9.61
N VAL A 192 -13.64 -14.22 -9.76
CA VAL A 192 -14.58 -14.49 -8.66
C VAL A 192 -15.26 -15.84 -8.85
N THR A 193 -15.26 -16.64 -7.78
CA THR A 193 -15.93 -17.93 -7.74
C THR A 193 -17.20 -17.82 -6.90
N ILE A 194 -18.34 -18.19 -7.47
CA ILE A 194 -19.60 -18.28 -6.72
C ILE A 194 -19.67 -19.66 -6.06
N LEU A 195 -19.65 -19.68 -4.72
CA LEU A 195 -19.65 -20.90 -3.92
C LEU A 195 -21.07 -21.40 -3.66
N SER A 196 -21.98 -20.49 -3.33
CA SER A 196 -23.38 -20.82 -3.06
C SER A 196 -24.31 -19.64 -3.34
N ALA A 197 -25.60 -19.93 -3.50
CA ALA A 197 -26.66 -18.94 -3.64
C ALA A 197 -27.80 -19.33 -2.69
N GLY A 198 -28.16 -18.42 -1.79
CA GLY A 198 -29.19 -18.66 -0.78
C GLY A 198 -30.06 -17.44 -0.51
N ALA A 199 -30.93 -17.55 0.48
CA ALA A 199 -31.78 -16.43 0.92
C ALA A 199 -30.95 -15.23 1.40
N GLU A 200 -29.74 -15.50 1.91
CA GLU A 200 -28.83 -14.47 2.41
C GLU A 200 -27.99 -13.79 1.30
N GLY A 201 -28.11 -14.22 0.03
CA GLY A 201 -27.33 -13.70 -1.10
C GLY A 201 -26.43 -14.74 -1.75
N PHE A 202 -25.45 -14.26 -2.52
CA PHE A 202 -24.38 -15.09 -3.08
C PHE A 202 -23.21 -15.14 -2.11
N GLU A 203 -22.75 -16.34 -1.79
CA GLU A 203 -21.44 -16.55 -1.18
C GLU A 203 -20.41 -16.60 -2.30
N VAL A 204 -19.46 -15.69 -2.28
CA VAL A 204 -18.43 -15.57 -3.31
C VAL A 204 -17.04 -15.63 -2.69
N GLU A 205 -16.11 -16.21 -3.42
CA GLU A 205 -14.67 -16.18 -3.14
C GLU A 205 -13.99 -15.23 -4.12
N THR A 206 -13.22 -14.28 -3.61
CA THR A 206 -12.61 -13.18 -4.38
C THR A 206 -11.11 -13.11 -4.14
N PRO A 207 -10.32 -12.54 -5.07
CA PRO A 207 -8.96 -12.14 -4.77
C PRO A 207 -8.91 -11.09 -3.65
N ARG A 208 -7.77 -11.01 -2.98
CA ARG A 208 -7.46 -10.02 -1.94
C ARG A 208 -6.84 -8.73 -2.49
N TYR A 209 -6.60 -7.76 -1.61
CA TYR A 209 -5.88 -6.52 -1.89
C TYR A 209 -6.53 -5.56 -2.90
N ARG A 210 -5.77 -4.98 -3.83
CA ARG A 210 -6.26 -3.94 -4.75
C ARG A 210 -7.37 -4.47 -5.65
N ALA A 211 -7.27 -5.72 -6.10
CA ALA A 211 -8.31 -6.38 -6.88
C ALA A 211 -9.67 -6.37 -6.14
N LEU A 212 -9.69 -6.71 -4.85
CA LEU A 212 -10.89 -6.65 -4.02
C LEU A 212 -11.50 -5.25 -3.99
N THR A 213 -10.68 -4.22 -3.79
CA THR A 213 -11.14 -2.82 -3.76
C THR A 213 -11.90 -2.47 -5.05
N HIS A 214 -11.39 -2.89 -6.21
CA HIS A 214 -12.04 -2.64 -7.49
C HIS A 214 -13.32 -3.44 -7.67
N LEU A 215 -13.35 -4.72 -7.26
CA LEU A 215 -14.54 -5.55 -7.29
C LEU A 215 -15.67 -4.93 -6.46
N LEU A 216 -15.40 -4.58 -5.20
CA LEU A 216 -16.39 -4.01 -4.29
C LEU A 216 -16.92 -2.65 -4.82
N ARG A 217 -16.04 -1.78 -5.32
CA ARG A 217 -16.48 -0.51 -5.93
C ARG A 217 -17.40 -0.74 -7.13
N ASN A 218 -17.03 -1.66 -8.02
CA ASN A 218 -17.81 -1.94 -9.21
C ASN A 218 -19.16 -2.57 -8.84
N TRP A 219 -19.19 -3.55 -7.94
CA TRP A 219 -20.44 -4.16 -7.48
C TRP A 219 -21.35 -3.19 -6.75
N ALA A 220 -20.81 -2.27 -5.95
CA ALA A 220 -21.60 -1.23 -5.33
C ALA A 220 -22.27 -0.30 -6.36
N ALA A 221 -21.58 0.01 -7.47
CA ALA A 221 -22.13 0.80 -8.57
C ALA A 221 -23.25 0.06 -9.32
N GLU A 222 -23.15 -1.28 -9.42
CA GLU A 222 -24.16 -2.16 -10.03
C GLU A 222 -25.31 -2.53 -9.08
N GLY A 223 -25.49 -1.78 -7.98
CA GLY A 223 -26.59 -1.98 -7.02
C GLY A 223 -26.32 -3.03 -5.94
N GLY A 224 -25.16 -3.68 -5.97
CA GLY A 224 -24.74 -4.64 -4.96
C GLY A 224 -24.66 -4.05 -3.55
N THR A 225 -24.91 -4.91 -2.56
CA THR A 225 -24.78 -4.62 -1.13
C THR A 225 -24.07 -5.76 -0.43
N PHE A 226 -23.20 -5.43 0.53
CA PHE A 226 -22.36 -6.40 1.24
C PHE A 226 -22.98 -6.74 2.59
N VAL A 227 -23.05 -8.03 2.93
CA VAL A 227 -23.62 -8.49 4.19
C VAL A 227 -22.53 -8.77 5.21
N GLU A 228 -21.48 -9.44 4.77
CA GLU A 228 -20.35 -9.90 5.59
C GLU A 228 -19.13 -10.04 4.67
N ILE A 229 -17.94 -9.65 5.16
CA ILE A 229 -16.66 -9.85 4.46
C ILE A 229 -15.66 -10.56 5.39
N ALA A 230 -15.17 -11.74 4.98
CA ALA A 230 -14.22 -12.59 5.71
C ALA A 230 -14.59 -12.89 7.19
N GLY A 231 -15.87 -13.06 7.48
CA GLY A 231 -16.46 -13.28 8.81
C GLY A 231 -16.77 -12.01 9.61
N ASN A 232 -16.57 -10.81 9.04
CA ASN A 232 -16.63 -9.55 9.79
C ASN A 232 -17.77 -8.63 9.33
N ASP A 233 -18.23 -7.76 10.24
CA ASP A 233 -19.29 -6.77 10.04
C ASP A 233 -18.82 -5.30 10.07
N ASP A 234 -17.54 -5.01 10.37
CA ASP A 234 -16.92 -3.67 10.41
C ASP A 234 -15.70 -3.58 9.51
N ILE A 235 -15.73 -2.76 8.45
CA ILE A 235 -14.65 -2.67 7.47
C ILE A 235 -13.96 -1.31 7.49
N LEU A 236 -12.63 -1.33 7.30
CA LEU A 236 -11.80 -0.15 7.17
C LEU A 236 -11.48 0.11 5.70
N PHE A 237 -11.56 1.36 5.28
CA PHE A 237 -11.10 1.79 3.95
C PHE A 237 -10.44 3.17 4.04
N THR A 238 -9.64 3.50 3.04
CA THR A 238 -9.02 4.80 2.89
C THR A 238 -9.66 5.62 1.77
N VAL A 239 -9.75 6.91 2.02
CA VAL A 239 -10.30 7.92 1.10
C VAL A 239 -9.26 9.00 0.86
N LEU A 240 -9.17 9.47 -0.38
CA LEU A 240 -8.36 10.62 -0.76
C LEU A 240 -9.27 11.84 -0.97
N ALA A 241 -8.89 12.96 -0.37
CA ALA A 241 -9.59 14.25 -0.51
C ALA A 241 -8.60 15.41 -0.30
N GLN A 242 -8.96 16.62 -0.78
CA GLN A 242 -8.09 17.81 -0.66
C GLN A 242 -8.01 18.32 0.78
N GLU A 243 -9.05 18.06 1.55
CA GLU A 243 -9.27 18.55 2.88
C GLU A 243 -8.32 17.86 3.86
N PRO A 244 -7.73 18.58 4.83
CA PRO A 244 -6.80 18.00 5.80
C PRO A 244 -7.48 17.06 6.82
N SER A 245 -8.81 17.11 6.90
CA SER A 245 -9.64 16.33 7.83
C SER A 245 -10.94 15.93 7.16
N MET A 246 -11.51 14.80 7.58
CA MET A 246 -12.77 14.27 7.08
C MET A 246 -13.63 13.82 8.26
N ASP A 247 -14.89 14.22 8.26
CA ASP A 247 -15.85 13.80 9.28
C ASP A 247 -16.02 12.28 9.24
N GLY A 248 -15.99 11.64 10.42
CA GLY A 248 -16.04 10.18 10.54
C GLY A 248 -14.71 9.45 10.30
N ALA A 249 -13.64 10.14 9.89
CA ALA A 249 -12.32 9.52 9.79
C ALA A 249 -11.70 9.29 11.18
N ILE A 250 -11.21 8.08 11.43
CA ILE A 250 -10.50 7.74 12.67
C ILE A 250 -9.06 8.28 12.68
N PHE A 251 -8.51 8.56 11.50
CA PHE A 251 -7.19 9.14 11.30
C PHE A 251 -7.15 9.86 9.96
N SER A 252 -6.39 10.96 9.88
CA SER A 252 -6.18 11.72 8.63
C SER A 252 -4.72 12.13 8.54
N ARG A 253 -4.13 12.02 7.34
CA ARG A 253 -2.75 12.44 7.08
C ARG A 253 -2.61 13.03 5.68
N LEU A 254 -1.82 14.09 5.54
CA LEU A 254 -1.42 14.58 4.22
C LEU A 254 -0.49 13.56 3.56
N ARG A 255 -0.71 13.30 2.27
CA ARG A 255 0.18 12.51 1.43
C ARG A 255 1.36 13.36 0.96
N GLN A 256 2.54 12.75 0.81
CA GLN A 256 3.71 13.49 0.36
C GLN A 256 3.75 13.53 -1.17
N GLY A 257 3.92 14.72 -1.75
CA GLY A 257 4.02 14.90 -3.20
C GLY A 257 2.70 14.94 -3.98
N PHE A 258 1.55 14.69 -3.34
CA PHE A 258 0.23 14.72 -3.99
C PHE A 258 -0.57 16.01 -3.74
N GLY A 259 -0.33 16.69 -2.61
CA GLY A 259 -1.06 17.91 -2.25
C GLY A 259 -2.44 17.67 -1.61
N ASP A 260 -2.79 16.41 -1.37
CA ASP A 260 -4.05 15.99 -0.76
C ASP A 260 -3.83 15.15 0.51
N SER A 261 -4.91 14.64 1.09
CA SER A 261 -4.94 13.86 2.32
C SER A 261 -5.50 12.47 2.12
N ARG A 262 -5.04 11.54 2.94
CA ARG A 262 -5.58 10.20 3.14
C ARG A 262 -6.32 10.15 4.46
N HIS A 263 -7.57 9.69 4.42
CA HIS A 263 -8.46 9.54 5.55
C HIS A 263 -8.79 8.06 5.76
N LEU A 264 -8.62 7.57 6.99
CA LEU A 264 -8.99 6.21 7.36
C LEU A 264 -10.40 6.26 7.92
N VAL A 265 -11.32 5.53 7.30
CA VAL A 265 -12.73 5.51 7.68
C VAL A 265 -13.14 4.07 7.97
N MET A 266 -13.81 3.89 9.09
CA MET A 266 -14.36 2.60 9.51
C MET A 266 -15.89 2.68 9.45
N THR A 267 -16.52 1.67 8.85
CA THR A 267 -17.98 1.60 8.72
C THR A 267 -18.46 0.18 8.83
N LYS A 268 -19.76 -0.01 9.08
CA LYS A 268 -20.37 -1.34 9.00
C LYS A 268 -20.35 -1.83 7.56
N VAL A 269 -20.05 -3.11 7.34
CA VAL A 269 -20.02 -3.75 6.01
C VAL A 269 -21.33 -3.51 5.24
N VAL A 270 -22.47 -3.56 5.94
CA VAL A 270 -23.79 -3.29 5.37
C VAL A 270 -23.95 -1.85 4.83
N ASN A 271 -23.18 -0.90 5.35
CA ASN A 271 -23.20 0.50 4.91
C ASN A 271 -22.15 0.80 3.84
N LEU A 272 -21.22 -0.12 3.58
CA LEU A 272 -20.10 0.10 2.68
C LEU A 272 -20.59 0.45 1.26
N ALA A 273 -21.52 -0.31 0.70
CA ALA A 273 -21.98 -0.08 -0.67
C ALA A 273 -22.62 1.31 -0.87
N GLU A 274 -23.43 1.76 0.08
CA GLU A 274 -24.00 3.11 0.05
C GLU A 274 -22.92 4.18 0.18
N THR A 275 -21.96 3.96 1.08
CA THR A 275 -20.80 4.84 1.26
C THR A 275 -19.98 4.99 -0.03
N LEU A 276 -19.72 3.88 -0.73
CA LEU A 276 -18.97 3.88 -1.99
C LEU A 276 -19.72 4.60 -3.12
N ARG A 277 -21.04 4.47 -3.19
CA ARG A 277 -21.86 5.20 -4.16
C ARG A 277 -21.86 6.71 -3.87
N ALA A 278 -22.02 7.10 -2.60
CA ALA A 278 -22.02 8.50 -2.20
C ALA A 278 -20.69 9.22 -2.51
N MET A 279 -19.56 8.50 -2.55
CA MET A 279 -18.26 9.07 -2.93
C MET A 279 -18.16 9.46 -4.39
N GLN A 280 -18.92 8.81 -5.28
CA GLN A 280 -18.86 9.10 -6.72
C GLN A 280 -19.27 10.56 -7.04
N ASP A 281 -20.08 11.16 -6.16
CA ASP A 281 -20.63 12.50 -6.33
C ASP A 281 -19.99 13.58 -5.43
N SER A 282 -19.08 13.20 -4.51
CA SER A 282 -18.60 14.08 -3.43
C SER A 282 -17.20 14.66 -3.62
N GLY A 283 -16.53 14.37 -4.74
CA GLY A 283 -15.13 14.74 -5.00
C GLY A 283 -14.11 13.94 -4.18
N GLN A 284 -14.57 13.00 -3.36
CA GLN A 284 -13.76 12.04 -2.62
C GLN A 284 -13.40 10.85 -3.51
N GLN A 285 -12.21 10.30 -3.34
CA GLN A 285 -11.76 9.13 -4.08
C GLN A 285 -11.49 7.96 -3.14
N LEU A 286 -12.19 6.84 -3.36
CA LEU A 286 -11.82 5.56 -2.73
C LEU A 286 -10.38 5.21 -3.14
N GLU A 287 -9.51 5.06 -2.14
CA GLU A 287 -8.16 4.54 -2.36
C GLU A 287 -8.14 3.03 -2.22
N HIS A 288 -8.41 2.51 -1.02
CA HIS A 288 -8.24 1.10 -0.73
C HIS A 288 -9.22 0.61 0.33
N ILE A 289 -9.78 -0.58 0.15
CA ILE A 289 -10.57 -1.27 1.17
C ILE A 289 -9.66 -2.31 1.79
N HIS A 290 -9.38 -2.15 3.09
CA HIS A 290 -8.48 -3.04 3.81
C HIS A 290 -9.22 -4.32 4.16
N ASP A 291 -8.76 -5.43 3.58
CA ASP A 291 -9.17 -6.77 3.96
C ASP A 291 -8.63 -7.13 5.35
N TYR A 292 -9.23 -8.12 6.01
CA TYR A 292 -8.93 -8.49 7.40
C TYR A 292 -7.68 -9.36 7.55
#